data_AF-A0A536T452-F1
#
_entry.id   AF-A0A536T452-F1
#
_cell.length_a   1.000
_cell.length_b   1.000
_cell.length_c   1.000
_cell.angle_alpha   90.00
_cell.angle_beta   90.00
_cell.angle_gamma   90.00
#
_symmetry.space_group_name_H-M   'P 1'
#
loop_
_entity.id
_entity.type
_entity.pdbx_description
1 polymer ?
#
loop_
_entity_poly.entity_id
_entity_poly.type
_entity_poly.pdbx_seq_one_letter_code
_entity_poly.pdbx_strand_id
1 'polypeptide(L)'
;LKDKRVRQAFYQAIDENAIAKTVMRGAATPTQLMIAPGINGFVKEQNTRLPYDTAAAKKLLAEAGYPNGFEIGMNCPNDRYVNDAQICQAVAAMLARIDVKVNLMVETKVTYFPKILSRETSFYLLGWTPASYDAHNPIFALLMSPGPSGRGQFNLG
;
A
#
# COMPACT_ATOMS: atom_id res chain seq x y z
N LEU A 1 -10.94 5.83 -1.99
CA LEU A 1 -10.92 4.38 -2.33
C LEU A 1 -11.98 3.58 -1.53
N LYS A 2 -13.23 4.05 -1.47
CA LYS A 2 -14.28 3.47 -0.61
C LYS A 2 -14.84 2.14 -1.14
N ASP A 3 -14.91 1.98 -2.47
CA ASP A 3 -15.37 0.74 -3.11
C ASP A 3 -14.29 -0.36 -3.02
N LYS A 4 -14.69 -1.56 -2.57
CA LYS A 4 -13.81 -2.73 -2.48
C LYS A 4 -13.24 -3.15 -3.83
N ARG A 5 -14.00 -2.99 -4.91
CA ARG A 5 -13.61 -3.36 -6.27
C ARG A 5 -12.47 -2.48 -6.77
N VAL A 6 -12.49 -1.19 -6.46
CA VAL A 6 -11.38 -0.28 -6.75
C VAL A 6 -10.12 -0.68 -5.98
N ARG A 7 -10.24 -1.03 -4.69
CA ARG A 7 -9.10 -1.52 -3.91
C ARG A 7 -8.53 -2.84 -4.46
N GLN A 8 -9.39 -3.77 -4.85
CA GLN A 8 -8.98 -5.03 -5.46
C GLN A 8 -8.35 -4.83 -6.85
N ALA A 9 -8.84 -3.87 -7.64
CA ALA A 9 -8.21 -3.50 -8.91
C ALA A 9 -6.78 -2.99 -8.70
N PHE A 10 -6.56 -2.10 -7.72
CA PHE A 10 -5.22 -1.60 -7.38
C PHE A 10 -4.32 -2.75 -6.93
N TYR A 11 -4.86 -3.63 -6.07
CA TYR A 11 -4.17 -4.78 -5.57
C TYR A 11 -3.65 -5.70 -6.69
N GLN A 12 -4.47 -6.00 -7.71
CA GLN A 12 -4.09 -6.86 -8.82
C GLN A 12 -3.30 -6.15 -9.93
N ALA A 13 -3.31 -4.82 -9.96
CA ALA A 13 -2.55 -4.02 -10.92
C ALA A 13 -1.14 -3.69 -10.46
N ILE A 14 -0.81 -3.89 -9.18
CA ILE A 14 0.54 -3.69 -8.65
C ILE A 14 1.26 -5.05 -8.67
N ASP A 15 2.33 -5.14 -9.45
CA ASP A 15 3.21 -6.31 -9.50
C ASP A 15 4.30 -6.20 -8.44
N GLU A 16 4.04 -6.78 -7.26
CA GLU A 16 5.01 -6.75 -6.16
C GLU A 16 6.28 -7.55 -6.45
N ASN A 17 6.22 -8.56 -7.33
CA ASN A 17 7.38 -9.36 -7.70
C ASN A 17 8.33 -8.56 -8.59
N ALA A 18 7.79 -7.77 -9.52
CA ALA A 18 8.58 -6.84 -10.33
C ALA A 18 9.24 -5.75 -9.47
N ILE A 19 8.53 -5.21 -8.47
CA ILE A 19 9.10 -4.25 -7.51
C ILE A 19 10.22 -4.91 -6.69
N ALA A 20 9.97 -6.10 -6.13
CA ALA A 20 10.97 -6.84 -5.35
C ALA A 20 12.23 -7.15 -6.15
N LYS A 21 12.08 -7.59 -7.40
CA LYS A 21 13.20 -7.91 -8.30
C LYS A 21 13.97 -6.66 -8.73
N THR A 22 13.28 -5.61 -9.16
CA THR A 22 13.90 -4.50 -9.88
C THR A 22 14.24 -3.35 -8.96
N VAL A 23 13.25 -2.85 -8.22
CA VAL A 23 13.42 -1.69 -7.33
C VAL A 23 14.19 -2.11 -6.08
N MET A 24 13.84 -3.26 -5.50
CA MET A 24 14.48 -3.77 -4.29
C MET A 24 15.69 -4.67 -4.57
N ARG A 25 16.01 -4.95 -5.84
CA ARG A 25 17.17 -5.76 -6.25
C ARG A 25 17.22 -7.14 -5.57
N GLY A 26 16.06 -7.76 -5.38
CA GLY A 26 15.92 -9.07 -4.71
C GLY A 26 16.01 -9.02 -3.18
N ALA A 27 16.18 -7.84 -2.56
CA ALA A 27 16.28 -7.68 -1.12
C ALA A 27 14.92 -7.45 -0.42
N ALA A 28 13.83 -7.93 -1.02
CA ALA A 28 12.49 -7.84 -0.45
C ALA A 28 11.72 -9.14 -0.70
N THR A 29 10.88 -9.51 0.26
CA THR A 29 10.00 -10.68 0.17
C THR A 29 8.55 -10.21 0.03
N PRO A 30 7.92 -10.41 -1.13
CA PRO A 30 6.49 -10.21 -1.32
C PRO A 30 5.63 -10.90 -0.26
N THR A 31 4.57 -10.23 0.18
CA THR A 31 3.65 -10.74 1.20
C THR A 31 2.21 -10.31 0.91
N GLN A 32 1.25 -11.15 1.29
CA GLN A 32 -0.17 -10.80 1.36
C GLN A 32 -0.57 -10.26 2.74
N LEU A 33 0.22 -10.58 3.77
CA LEU A 33 -0.10 -10.26 5.14
C LEU A 33 0.57 -8.98 5.60
N MET A 34 -0.12 -8.25 6.49
CA MET A 34 0.45 -7.13 7.25
C MET A 34 1.46 -7.59 8.31
N ILE A 35 1.47 -8.88 8.61
CA ILE A 35 2.42 -9.52 9.52
C ILE A 35 3.50 -10.16 8.66
N ALA A 36 4.76 -9.76 8.87
CA ALA A 36 5.88 -10.29 8.11
C ALA A 36 6.26 -11.71 8.57
N PRO A 37 6.86 -12.53 7.68
CA PRO A 37 7.47 -13.80 8.07
C PRO A 37 8.46 -13.61 9.24
N GLY A 38 8.38 -14.48 10.25
CA GLY A 38 9.23 -14.41 11.44
C GLY A 38 8.65 -13.62 12.62
N ILE A 39 7.53 -12.92 12.43
CA ILE A 39 6.75 -12.33 13.53
C ILE A 39 5.75 -13.35 14.06
N ASN A 40 5.62 -13.45 15.38
CA ASN A 40 4.64 -14.34 16.01
C ASN A 40 3.21 -13.92 15.62
N GLY A 41 2.40 -14.88 15.17
CA GLY A 41 1.09 -14.64 14.56
C GLY A 41 1.08 -14.60 13.02
N PHE A 42 2.23 -14.77 12.36
CA PHE A 42 2.27 -15.01 10.91
C PHE A 42 1.63 -16.36 10.56
N VAL A 43 0.71 -16.38 9.58
CA VAL A 43 0.02 -17.60 9.12
C VAL A 43 0.40 -17.86 7.66
N LYS A 44 1.29 -18.82 7.43
CA LYS A 44 1.89 -19.08 6.10
C LYS A 44 0.84 -19.42 5.04
N GLU A 45 -0.18 -20.17 5.43
CA GLU A 45 -1.26 -20.67 4.57
C GLU A 45 -2.12 -19.52 4.00
N GLN A 46 -2.15 -18.38 4.70
CA GLN A 46 -2.88 -17.18 4.28
C GLN A 46 -2.00 -16.22 3.46
N ASN A 47 -0.70 -16.50 3.33
CA ASN A 47 0.24 -15.61 2.67
C ASN A 47 0.29 -15.79 1.14
N THR A 48 -0.86 -15.96 0.51
CA THR A 48 -0.99 -16.08 -0.95
C THR A 48 -1.72 -14.88 -1.50
N ARG A 49 -1.07 -14.12 -2.39
CA ARG A 49 -1.67 -12.97 -3.05
C ARG A 49 -2.60 -13.40 -4.18
N LEU A 50 -3.65 -12.61 -4.46
CA LEU A 50 -4.30 -12.68 -5.79
C LEU A 50 -3.26 -12.37 -6.87
N PRO A 51 -3.35 -12.98 -8.06
CA PRO A 51 -2.36 -12.78 -9.11
C PRO A 51 -2.37 -11.33 -9.62
N TYR A 52 -1.19 -10.88 -10.06
CA TYR A 52 -1.04 -9.70 -10.90
C TYR A 52 -1.82 -9.90 -12.21
N ASP A 53 -2.86 -9.11 -12.41
CA ASP A 53 -3.77 -9.21 -13.55
C ASP A 53 -4.38 -7.84 -13.85
N THR A 54 -3.80 -7.14 -14.82
CA THR A 54 -4.26 -5.82 -15.25
C THR A 54 -5.60 -5.86 -15.97
N ALA A 55 -5.93 -6.97 -16.64
CA ALA A 55 -7.21 -7.12 -17.34
C ALA A 55 -8.36 -7.28 -16.34
N ALA A 56 -8.18 -8.13 -15.33
CA ALA A 56 -9.13 -8.26 -14.22
C ALA A 56 -9.27 -6.93 -13.46
N ALA A 57 -8.18 -6.22 -13.22
CA ALA A 57 -8.21 -4.91 -12.57
C ALA A 57 -9.02 -3.86 -13.38
N LYS A 58 -8.82 -3.77 -14.70
CA LYS A 58 -9.63 -2.88 -15.56
C LYS A 58 -11.11 -3.23 -15.51
N LYS A 59 -11.45 -4.52 -15.54
CA LYS A 59 -12.84 -4.99 -15.42
C LYS A 59 -13.47 -4.55 -14.10
N LEU A 60 -12.76 -4.71 -12.98
CA LEU A 60 -13.22 -4.27 -11.66
C LEU A 60 -13.44 -2.75 -11.58
N LEU A 61 -12.58 -1.95 -12.23
CA LEU A 61 -12.77 -0.50 -12.32
C LEU A 61 -14.02 -0.14 -13.13
N ALA A 62 -14.24 -0.78 -14.28
CA ALA A 62 -15.44 -0.57 -15.09
C ALA A 62 -16.72 -0.93 -14.32
N GLU A 63 -16.74 -2.07 -13.64
CA GLU A 63 -17.87 -2.49 -12.78
C GLU A 63 -18.10 -1.51 -11.62
N ALA A 64 -17.04 -0.87 -11.13
CA ALA A 64 -17.10 0.17 -10.10
C ALA A 64 -17.52 1.55 -10.63
N GLY A 65 -17.80 1.69 -11.93
CA GLY A 65 -18.23 2.94 -12.56
C GLY A 65 -17.09 3.81 -13.09
N TYR A 66 -15.87 3.27 -13.19
CA TYR A 66 -14.68 3.95 -13.70
C TYR A 66 -14.11 3.26 -14.95
N PRO A 67 -14.89 3.11 -16.05
CA PRO A 67 -14.43 2.40 -17.25
C PRO A 67 -13.24 3.06 -17.95
N ASN A 68 -13.04 4.36 -17.73
CA ASN A 68 -11.93 5.16 -18.28
C ASN A 68 -10.93 5.56 -17.20
N GLY A 69 -10.94 4.87 -16.05
CA GLY A 69 -10.11 5.21 -14.90
C GLY A 69 -10.45 6.56 -14.27
N PHE A 70 -9.49 7.12 -13.53
CA PHE A 70 -9.61 8.39 -12.80
C PHE A 70 -8.23 8.89 -12.35
N GLU A 71 -8.20 10.09 -11.78
CA GLU A 71 -7.00 10.70 -11.21
C GLU A 71 -7.01 10.64 -9.67
N ILE A 72 -5.87 10.34 -9.05
CA ILE A 72 -5.73 10.27 -7.59
C ILE A 72 -4.36 10.81 -7.14
N GLY A 73 -4.34 11.52 -6.02
CA GLY A 73 -3.09 11.91 -5.35
C GLY A 73 -2.48 10.76 -4.55
N MET A 74 -1.16 10.61 -4.63
CA MET A 74 -0.42 9.67 -3.80
C MET A 74 0.74 10.37 -3.08
N ASN A 75 0.73 10.32 -1.75
CA ASN A 75 1.84 10.84 -0.95
C ASN A 75 2.89 9.75 -0.73
N CYS A 76 4.16 10.11 -0.89
CA CYS A 76 5.28 9.21 -0.70
C CYS A 76 6.45 9.91 0.01
N PRO A 77 7.05 9.28 1.02
CA PRO A 77 8.32 9.78 1.55
C PRO A 77 9.45 9.54 0.53
N ASN A 78 10.58 10.25 0.71
CA ASN A 78 11.81 10.06 -0.07
C ASN A 78 13.08 9.81 0.78
N ASP A 79 12.94 9.80 2.10
CA ASP A 79 14.03 9.69 3.07
C ASP A 79 13.63 8.82 4.28
N ARG A 80 12.57 7.99 4.13
CA ARG A 80 12.01 7.20 5.23
C ARG A 80 12.22 5.71 5.10
N TYR A 81 12.06 5.16 3.89
CA TYR A 81 12.19 3.72 3.62
C TYR A 81 13.20 3.48 2.50
N VAL A 82 13.72 2.26 2.41
CA VAL A 82 14.61 1.87 1.30
C VAL A 82 13.85 2.02 -0.01
N ASN A 83 14.34 2.89 -0.89
CA ASN A 83 13.81 3.15 -2.23
C ASN A 83 12.33 3.61 -2.27
N ASP A 84 11.85 4.29 -1.22
CA ASP A 84 10.46 4.78 -1.12
C ASP A 84 9.96 5.52 -2.37
N ALA A 85 10.68 6.54 -2.82
CA ALA A 85 10.31 7.32 -4.01
C ALA A 85 10.23 6.43 -5.27
N GLN A 86 11.19 5.51 -5.46
CA GLN A 86 11.22 4.60 -6.60
C GLN A 86 10.11 3.55 -6.55
N ILE A 87 9.75 3.05 -5.36
CA ILE A 87 8.61 2.15 -5.17
C ILE A 87 7.33 2.86 -5.61
N CYS A 88 7.13 4.10 -5.17
CA CYS A 88 5.96 4.89 -5.55
C CYS A 88 5.89 5.20 -7.05
N GLN A 89 7.02 5.53 -7.66
CA GLN A 89 7.11 5.72 -9.11
C GLN A 89 6.72 4.44 -9.87
N ALA A 90 7.19 3.27 -9.41
CA ALA A 90 6.81 1.99 -10.00
C ALA A 90 5.31 1.72 -9.86
N VAL A 91 4.73 1.95 -8.67
CA VAL A 91 3.29 1.79 -8.42
C VAL A 91 2.47 2.73 -9.31
N ALA A 92 2.87 4.00 -9.45
CA ALA A 92 2.18 4.95 -10.33
C ALA A 92 2.21 4.48 -11.81
N ALA A 93 3.36 4.01 -12.29
CA ALA A 93 3.48 3.48 -13.64
C ALA A 93 2.65 2.21 -13.86
N MET A 94 2.53 1.36 -12.84
CA MET A 94 1.69 0.16 -12.87
C MET A 94 0.20 0.50 -12.90
N LEU A 95 -0.24 1.45 -12.06
CA LEU A 95 -1.63 1.92 -12.02
C LEU A 95 -2.04 2.66 -13.30
N ALA A 96 -1.11 3.34 -13.97
CA ALA A 96 -1.37 3.93 -15.28
C ALA A 96 -1.78 2.89 -16.34
N ARG A 97 -1.36 1.62 -16.21
CA ARG A 97 -1.77 0.52 -17.12
C ARG A 97 -3.25 0.16 -16.98
N ILE A 98 -3.88 0.55 -15.88
CA ILE A 98 -5.33 0.40 -15.65
C ILE A 98 -6.06 1.75 -15.74
N ASP A 99 -5.46 2.71 -16.44
CA ASP A 99 -6.01 4.05 -16.72
C ASP A 99 -6.20 4.92 -15.45
N VAL A 100 -5.53 4.56 -14.34
CA VAL A 100 -5.48 5.38 -13.13
C VAL A 100 -4.26 6.29 -13.17
N LYS A 101 -4.49 7.59 -13.30
CA LYS A 101 -3.42 8.60 -13.24
C LYS A 101 -3.11 8.91 -11.78
N VAL A 102 -1.85 8.71 -11.39
CA VAL A 102 -1.38 9.01 -10.02
C VAL A 102 -0.57 10.29 -10.02
N ASN A 103 -1.02 11.28 -9.24
CA ASN A 103 -0.27 12.49 -8.94
C ASN A 103 0.63 12.22 -7.73
N LEU A 104 1.88 11.84 -8.00
CA LEU A 104 2.87 11.57 -6.96
C LEU A 104 3.33 12.86 -6.27
N MET A 105 3.19 12.90 -4.96
CA MET A 105 3.74 13.93 -4.07
C MET A 105 4.85 13.29 -3.27
N VAL A 106 6.09 13.56 -3.67
CA VAL A 106 7.29 13.01 -3.04
C VAL A 106 7.84 14.04 -2.04
N GLU A 107 7.93 13.67 -0.77
CA GLU A 107 8.14 14.59 0.35
C GLU A 107 9.13 14.01 1.35
N THR A 108 9.78 14.85 2.16
CA THR A 108 10.59 14.35 3.29
C THR A 108 9.68 13.83 4.40
N LYS A 109 10.17 12.92 5.24
CA LYS A 109 9.41 12.34 6.37
C LYS A 109 8.80 13.41 7.28
N VAL A 110 9.50 14.54 7.46
CA VAL A 110 9.11 15.63 8.35
C VAL A 110 7.85 16.34 7.82
N THR A 111 7.71 16.47 6.50
CA THR A 111 6.50 17.03 5.88
C THR A 111 5.43 15.97 5.66
N TYR A 112 5.84 14.76 5.30
CA TYR A 112 4.97 13.64 4.96
C TYR A 112 4.09 13.19 6.14
N PHE A 113 4.67 12.80 7.27
CA PHE A 113 3.90 12.20 8.37
C PHE A 113 2.83 13.13 8.98
N PRO A 114 3.08 14.45 9.17
CA PRO A 114 2.02 15.35 9.60
C PRO A 114 0.78 15.35 8.69
N LYS A 115 0.96 15.33 7.36
CA LYS A 115 -0.15 15.28 6.39
C LYS A 115 -0.90 13.96 6.43
N ILE A 116 -0.16 12.86 6.51
CA ILE A 116 -0.76 11.51 6.57
C ILE A 116 -1.56 11.35 7.87
N LEU A 117 -0.98 11.75 9.02
CA LEU A 117 -1.64 11.64 10.32
C LEU A 117 -2.81 12.63 10.50
N SER A 118 -2.82 13.76 9.78
CA SER A 118 -4.00 14.64 9.70
C SER A 118 -5.10 14.10 8.77
N ARG A 119 -4.88 12.93 8.13
CA ARG A 119 -5.78 12.30 7.14
C ARG A 119 -5.95 13.13 5.88
N GLU A 120 -5.01 14.02 5.58
CA GLU A 120 -4.96 14.80 4.35
C GLU A 120 -4.28 13.99 3.24
N THR A 121 -4.85 12.84 2.90
CA THR A 121 -4.30 11.94 1.86
C THR A 121 -5.39 11.06 1.24
N SER A 122 -5.16 10.61 0.01
CA SER A 122 -6.06 9.70 -0.72
C SER A 122 -5.48 8.30 -0.88
N PHE A 123 -4.16 8.22 -1.10
CA PHE A 123 -3.37 7.00 -1.27
C PHE A 123 -1.94 7.31 -0.84
N TYR A 124 -1.24 6.39 -0.17
CA TYR A 124 0.05 6.73 0.43
C TYR A 124 0.93 5.49 0.67
N LEU A 125 2.25 5.69 0.77
CA LEU A 125 3.20 4.63 1.10
C LEU A 125 3.46 4.58 2.61
N LEU A 126 3.15 3.45 3.24
CA LEU A 126 3.46 3.21 4.65
C LEU A 126 4.33 1.97 4.81
N GLY A 127 5.30 2.06 5.71
CA GLY A 127 6.10 0.95 6.18
C GLY A 127 6.05 0.90 7.70
N TRP A 128 6.22 -0.29 8.27
CA TRP A 128 6.13 -0.51 9.70
C TRP A 128 7.21 -1.48 10.17
N THR A 129 7.76 -1.23 11.36
CA THR A 129 8.64 -2.14 12.08
C THR A 129 8.07 -2.29 13.48
N PRO A 130 7.63 -3.49 13.88
CA PRO A 130 7.05 -3.66 15.20
C PRO A 130 8.13 -3.57 16.28
N ALA A 131 7.79 -2.99 17.43
CA ALA A 131 8.70 -2.88 18.58
C ALA A 131 8.92 -4.22 19.30
N SER A 132 8.11 -5.22 18.99
CA SER A 132 8.20 -6.60 19.48
C SER A 132 8.01 -7.59 18.34
N TYR A 133 8.36 -8.85 18.56
CA TYR A 133 8.10 -9.95 17.63
C TYR A 133 6.65 -10.48 17.70
N ASP A 134 5.69 -9.63 18.10
CA ASP A 134 4.29 -10.01 18.30
C ASP A 134 3.37 -9.26 17.32
N ALA A 135 2.46 -9.99 16.66
CA ALA A 135 1.50 -9.44 15.71
C ALA A 135 0.54 -8.41 16.33
N HIS A 136 0.38 -8.38 17.65
CA HIS A 136 -0.42 -7.36 18.32
C HIS A 136 0.01 -5.94 17.94
N ASN A 137 1.31 -5.66 17.86
CA ASN A 137 1.80 -4.30 17.58
C ASN A 137 1.32 -3.76 16.21
N PRO A 138 1.57 -4.44 15.07
CA PRO A 138 1.07 -3.98 13.78
C PRO A 138 -0.46 -4.04 13.68
N ILE A 139 -1.13 -5.03 14.29
CA ILE A 139 -2.60 -5.07 14.29
C ILE A 139 -3.16 -3.85 15.01
N PHE A 140 -2.64 -3.54 16.20
CA PHE A 140 -3.07 -2.42 17.03
C PHE A 140 -2.86 -1.07 16.34
N ALA A 141 -1.69 -0.85 15.73
CA ALA A 141 -1.36 0.44 15.12
C ALA A 141 -2.00 0.65 13.73
N LEU A 142 -2.09 -0.41 12.92
CA LEU A 142 -2.40 -0.31 11.48
C LEU A 142 -3.81 -0.78 11.10
N LEU A 143 -4.39 -1.76 11.82
CA LEU A 143 -5.61 -2.45 11.37
C LEU A 143 -6.82 -2.20 12.27
N MET A 144 -6.62 -1.97 13.56
CA MET A 144 -7.73 -1.67 14.47
C MET A 144 -8.39 -0.33 14.11
N SER A 145 -9.68 -0.20 14.45
CA SER A 145 -10.37 1.08 14.33
C SER A 145 -9.74 2.14 15.24
N PRO A 146 -9.57 3.39 14.75
CA PRO A 146 -9.04 4.48 15.55
C PRO A 146 -9.76 4.61 16.90
N GLY A 147 -8.98 4.73 17.97
CA GLY A 147 -9.49 4.78 19.33
C GLY A 147 -8.54 5.47 20.30
N PRO A 148 -8.90 5.51 21.59
CA PRO A 148 -8.04 6.07 22.62
C PRO A 148 -6.69 5.34 22.69
N SER A 149 -5.70 6.00 23.30
CA SER A 149 -4.38 5.42 23.57
C SER A 149 -3.58 5.00 22.32
N GLY A 150 -3.81 5.63 21.17
CA GLY A 150 -3.04 5.39 19.94
C GLY A 150 -3.48 4.14 19.14
N ARG A 151 -4.59 3.49 19.53
CA ARG A 151 -5.16 2.38 18.75
C ARG A 151 -5.57 2.87 17.37
N GLY A 152 -5.18 2.14 16.33
CA GLY A 152 -5.53 2.43 14.94
C GLY A 152 -5.00 3.77 14.43
N GLN A 153 -3.95 4.33 15.05
CA GLN A 153 -3.43 5.66 14.71
C GLN A 153 -3.06 5.79 13.22
N PHE A 154 -2.58 4.70 12.62
CA PHE A 154 -2.19 4.66 11.20
C PHE A 154 -3.22 3.97 10.31
N ASN A 155 -4.40 3.65 10.86
CA ASN A 155 -5.55 3.21 10.08
C ASN A 155 -6.32 4.45 9.58
N LEU A 156 -5.97 4.93 8.37
CA LEU A 156 -6.39 6.24 7.87
C LEU A 156 -7.58 6.20 6.88
N GLY A 157 -8.25 5.06 6.72
CA GLY A 157 -9.39 4.96 5.81
C GLY A 157 -10.07 3.61 5.81
#